data_AF-A0A849EWJ2-F1
#
_entry.id   AF-A0A849EWJ2-F1
#
_cell.length_a   1.000
_cell.length_b   1.000
_cell.length_c   1.000
_cell.angle_alpha   90.00
_cell.angle_beta   90.00
_cell.angle_gamma   90.00
#
_symmetry.space_group_name_H-M   'P 1'
#
loop_
_entity.id
_entity.type
_entity.pdbx_description
1 polymer ?
#
loop_
_entity_poly.entity_id
_entity_poly.type
_entity_poly.pdbx_seq_one_letter_code
_entity_poly.pdbx_strand_id
1 'polypeptide(L)'
;MEIKKKAEKEKKEVPVKDLTICDATQRMITKGRNDGVETAFDRATNMKACPIGADSACCKHCFMGPCRLNARDPYGKVGVCGATIDTIMARNFARAIASGGAAHTDHGMGMLDLFREVVNGKIKDYEIKDVLKLEAVAASIGIETEGRSVKEIATDLYEALESTYTAVEGEIPFAKRVPPKT
;
A
#
# COMPACT_ATOMS: atom_id res chain seq x y z
N MET A 1 38.89 31.36 2.80
CA MET A 1 37.68 31.29 1.94
C MET A 1 36.47 31.55 2.82
N GLU A 2 35.89 32.74 2.73
CA GLU A 2 34.62 33.04 3.41
C GLU A 2 33.49 32.27 2.72
N ILE A 3 32.89 31.33 3.44
CA ILE A 3 31.67 30.66 3.00
C ILE A 3 30.55 31.69 3.12
N LYS A 4 30.21 32.36 2.00
CA LYS A 4 29.03 33.22 1.92
C LYS A 4 27.80 32.38 2.31
N LYS A 5 27.21 32.64 3.48
CA LYS A 5 25.92 32.08 3.90
C LYS A 5 24.91 32.45 2.81
N LYS A 6 24.49 31.45 2.02
CA LYS A 6 23.42 31.60 1.05
C LYS A 6 22.16 31.93 1.84
N ALA A 7 21.57 33.10 1.60
CA ALA A 7 20.31 33.48 2.24
C ALA A 7 19.29 32.36 2.02
N GLU A 8 18.68 31.86 3.11
CA GLU A 8 17.62 30.87 3.03
C GLU A 8 16.47 31.48 2.23
N LYS A 9 16.12 30.82 1.13
CA LYS A 9 15.04 31.26 0.27
C LYS A 9 13.73 31.08 1.05
N GLU A 10 13.00 32.18 1.24
CA GLU A 10 11.72 32.19 1.94
C GLU A 10 10.79 31.13 1.35
N LYS A 11 10.31 30.20 2.20
CA LYS A 11 9.46 29.09 1.76
C LYS A 11 8.10 29.64 1.34
N LYS A 12 7.56 29.15 0.23
CA LYS A 12 6.23 29.58 -0.21
C LYS A 12 5.20 28.98 0.75
N GLU A 13 4.46 29.84 1.43
CA GLU A 13 3.31 29.43 2.24
C GLU A 13 2.01 29.61 1.46
N VAL A 14 1.21 28.54 1.40
CA VAL A 14 -0.15 28.56 0.83
C VAL A 14 -1.15 28.83 1.96
N PRO A 15 -2.18 29.67 1.75
CA PRO A 15 -3.23 29.88 2.75
C PRO A 15 -3.84 28.55 3.24
N VAL A 16 -4.02 28.38 4.55
CA VAL A 16 -4.48 27.10 5.13
C VAL A 16 -5.83 26.63 4.61
N LYS A 17 -6.71 27.58 4.28
CA LYS A 17 -8.02 27.32 3.67
C LYS A 17 -7.94 26.70 2.28
N ASP A 18 -6.84 26.91 1.56
CA ASP A 18 -6.61 26.33 0.22
C ASP A 18 -6.00 24.91 0.33
N LEU A 19 -5.51 24.52 1.51
CA LEU A 19 -4.90 23.21 1.77
C LEU A 19 -5.93 22.18 2.24
N THR A 20 -6.97 22.61 2.96
CA THR A 20 -7.98 21.70 3.52
C THR A 20 -9.28 22.42 3.86
N ILE A 21 -10.40 21.73 3.67
CA ILE A 21 -11.74 22.20 4.06
C ILE A 21 -12.05 21.99 5.55
N CYS A 22 -11.20 21.27 6.30
CA CYS A 22 -11.43 20.95 7.69
C CYS A 22 -10.86 22.03 8.63
N ASP A 23 -11.74 22.73 9.36
CA ASP A 23 -11.35 23.80 10.29
C ASP A 23 -10.35 23.34 11.36
N ALA A 24 -10.52 22.13 11.90
CA ALA A 24 -9.60 21.58 12.89
C ALA A 24 -8.19 21.40 12.31
N THR A 25 -8.09 20.89 11.07
CA THR A 25 -6.82 20.73 10.37
C THR A 25 -6.21 22.10 10.05
N GLN A 26 -7.00 23.08 9.60
CA GLN A 26 -6.52 24.45 9.36
C GLN A 26 -5.88 25.05 10.61
N ARG A 27 -6.56 24.96 11.76
CA ARG A 27 -6.04 25.45 13.05
C ARG A 27 -4.71 24.79 13.41
N MET A 28 -4.57 23.49 13.16
CA MET A 28 -3.33 22.74 13.45
C MET A 28 -2.20 23.08 12.49
N ILE A 29 -2.48 23.32 11.20
CA ILE A 29 -1.47 23.80 10.26
C ILE A 29 -1.01 25.21 10.67
N THR A 30 -1.92 26.13 11.01
CA THR A 30 -1.56 27.47 11.49
C THR A 30 -0.71 27.42 12.74
N LYS A 31 -1.09 26.61 13.74
CA LYS A 31 -0.27 26.40 14.94
C LYS A 31 1.12 25.85 14.57
N GLY A 32 1.17 24.82 13.72
CA GLY A 32 2.43 24.22 13.27
C GLY A 32 3.37 25.26 12.65
N ARG A 33 2.85 26.13 11.77
CA ARG A 33 3.63 27.23 11.19
C ARG A 33 4.14 28.22 12.23
N ASN A 34 3.29 28.64 13.17
CA ASN A 34 3.70 29.54 14.26
C ASN A 34 4.80 28.94 15.14
N ASP A 35 4.79 27.61 15.30
CA ASP A 35 5.78 26.88 16.08
C ASP A 35 7.04 26.50 15.25
N GLY A 36 7.11 26.87 13.97
CA GLY A 36 8.21 26.51 13.07
C GLY A 36 8.23 25.03 12.65
N VAL A 37 7.12 24.31 12.81
CA VAL A 37 6.98 22.89 12.44
C VAL A 37 6.55 22.76 10.99
N GLU A 38 7.37 22.09 10.19
CA GLU A 38 7.08 21.82 8.79
C GLU A 38 6.17 20.58 8.61
N THR A 39 5.03 20.77 7.95
CA THR A 39 4.07 19.69 7.67
C THR A 39 4.24 19.09 6.27
N ALA A 40 3.48 18.04 5.97
CA ALA A 40 3.47 17.45 4.64
C ALA A 40 2.99 18.44 3.55
N PHE A 41 2.07 19.35 3.88
CA PHE A 41 1.59 20.38 2.95
C PHE A 41 2.69 21.35 2.55
N ASP A 42 3.51 21.76 3.52
CA ASP A 42 4.60 22.71 3.28
C ASP A 42 5.69 22.05 2.40
N ARG A 43 6.03 20.78 2.68
CA ARG A 43 6.96 20.01 1.83
C ARG A 43 6.43 19.82 0.41
N ALA A 44 5.15 19.43 0.25
CA ALA A 44 4.54 19.24 -1.05
C ALA A 44 4.49 20.54 -1.87
N THR A 45 4.14 21.65 -1.24
CA THR A 45 4.09 22.98 -1.87
C THR A 45 5.46 23.41 -2.39
N ASN A 46 6.52 23.09 -1.65
CA ASN A 46 7.87 23.54 -1.95
C ASN A 46 8.69 22.53 -2.76
N MET A 47 8.17 21.34 -3.06
CA MET A 47 8.85 20.30 -3.82
C MET A 47 8.26 20.15 -5.23
N LYS A 48 9.00 20.60 -6.25
CA LYS A 48 8.64 20.31 -7.65
C LYS A 48 8.97 18.85 -7.98
N ALA A 49 7.99 18.12 -8.49
CA ALA A 49 8.21 16.77 -8.98
C ALA A 49 9.22 16.76 -10.15
N CYS A 50 10.06 15.72 -10.23
CA CYS A 50 10.91 15.48 -11.39
C CYS A 50 10.00 15.18 -12.61
N PRO A 51 10.10 15.92 -13.73
CA PRO A 51 9.18 15.75 -14.85
C PRO A 51 9.22 14.34 -15.45
N ILE A 52 10.40 13.73 -15.52
CA ILE A 52 10.58 12.36 -16.05
C ILE A 52 10.01 11.32 -15.08
N GLY A 53 10.20 11.55 -13.77
CA GLY A 53 9.71 10.66 -12.72
C GLY A 53 8.20 10.73 -12.56
N ALA A 54 7.61 11.91 -12.74
CA ALA A 54 6.16 12.12 -12.69
C ALA A 54 5.44 11.29 -13.78
N ASP A 55 6.04 11.20 -14.97
CA ASP A 55 5.54 10.38 -16.07
C ASP A 55 6.00 8.91 -15.98
N SER A 56 6.67 8.50 -14.90
CA SER A 56 7.26 7.15 -14.74
C SER A 56 8.20 6.70 -15.88
N ALA A 57 8.84 7.65 -16.57
CA ALA A 57 9.69 7.40 -17.74
C ALA A 57 11.19 7.18 -17.40
N CYS A 58 11.52 6.92 -16.13
CA CYS A 58 12.87 6.63 -15.66
C CYS A 58 12.95 5.22 -15.08
N CYS A 59 13.92 4.42 -15.51
CA CYS A 59 14.17 3.07 -14.99
C CYS A 59 15.46 3.02 -14.16
N LYS A 60 15.40 2.40 -12.98
CA LYS A 60 16.52 2.18 -12.04
C LYS A 60 16.61 0.74 -11.53
N HIS A 61 16.18 -0.23 -12.33
CA HIS A 61 16.11 -1.65 -11.91
C HIS A 61 17.43 -2.41 -12.00
N CYS A 62 18.48 -1.82 -12.59
CA CYS A 62 19.81 -2.41 -12.67
C CYS A 62 20.88 -1.31 -12.68
N PHE A 63 22.15 -1.72 -12.56
CA PHE A 63 23.31 -0.82 -12.49
C PHE A 63 23.83 -0.30 -13.85
N MET A 64 23.27 -0.77 -14.98
CA MET A 64 23.55 -0.14 -16.28
C MET A 64 22.82 1.20 -16.47
N GLY A 65 21.74 1.41 -15.70
CA GLY A 65 21.02 2.67 -15.64
C GLY A 65 21.64 3.67 -14.66
N PRO A 66 20.90 4.73 -14.26
CA PRO A 66 19.49 4.97 -14.56
C PRO A 66 19.26 5.34 -16.04
N CYS A 67 18.27 4.71 -16.66
CA CYS A 67 17.82 5.07 -18.01
C CYS A 67 16.68 6.09 -17.92
N ARG A 68 16.77 7.19 -18.68
CA ARG A 68 15.74 8.24 -18.74
C ARG A 68 15.21 8.34 -20.17
N LEU A 69 13.90 8.20 -20.32
CA LEU A 69 13.18 8.41 -21.58
C LEU A 69 12.36 9.70 -21.51
N ASN A 70 11.92 10.18 -22.67
CA ASN A 70 11.11 11.38 -22.78
C ASN A 70 9.68 10.98 -23.15
N ALA A 71 8.71 11.22 -22.27
CA ALA A 71 7.31 10.96 -22.57
C ALA A 71 6.76 11.79 -23.75
N ARG A 72 7.39 12.93 -24.06
CA ARG A 72 7.04 13.75 -25.24
C ARG A 72 7.64 13.25 -26.55
N ASP A 73 8.59 12.32 -26.47
CA ASP A 73 9.23 11.64 -27.60
C ASP A 73 9.39 10.15 -27.25
N PRO A 74 8.26 9.40 -27.15
CA PRO A 74 8.18 8.11 -26.46
C PRO A 74 9.07 7.02 -27.07
N TYR A 75 9.34 7.11 -28.37
CA TYR A 75 10.08 6.09 -29.13
C TYR A 75 11.41 6.60 -29.70
N GLY A 76 11.81 7.84 -29.42
CA GLY A 76 13.08 8.39 -29.87
C GLY A 76 14.31 7.73 -29.21
N LYS A 77 14.13 7.03 -28.07
CA LYS A 77 15.18 6.30 -27.36
C LYS A 77 14.63 5.05 -26.68
N VAL A 78 15.53 4.14 -26.36
CA VAL A 78 15.31 2.98 -25.48
C VAL A 78 16.31 3.00 -24.32
N GLY A 79 16.04 2.21 -23.27
CA GLY A 79 17.02 1.97 -22.21
C GLY A 79 18.23 1.18 -22.73
N VAL A 80 19.31 1.09 -21.94
CA VAL A 80 20.54 0.36 -22.31
C VAL A 80 20.26 -1.10 -22.69
N CYS A 81 19.28 -1.74 -22.05
CA CYS A 81 18.86 -3.10 -22.36
C CYS A 81 17.87 -3.22 -23.54
N GLY A 82 17.55 -2.12 -24.24
CA GLY A 82 16.57 -2.08 -25.32
C GLY A 82 15.11 -1.87 -24.86
N ALA A 83 14.83 -1.71 -23.56
CA ALA A 83 13.47 -1.50 -23.08
C ALA A 83 12.90 -0.15 -23.57
N THR A 84 11.70 -0.20 -24.17
CA THR A 84 10.93 0.97 -24.60
C THR A 84 10.30 1.71 -23.41
N ILE A 85 9.73 2.89 -23.68
CA ILE A 85 9.00 3.66 -22.67
C ILE A 85 7.82 2.88 -22.08
N ASP A 86 7.07 2.16 -22.93
CA ASP A 86 5.92 1.35 -22.52
C ASP A 86 6.34 0.29 -21.50
N THR A 87 7.45 -0.40 -21.77
CA THR A 87 8.00 -1.43 -20.87
C THR A 87 8.50 -0.83 -19.56
N ILE A 88 9.08 0.38 -19.58
CA ILE A 88 9.57 1.05 -18.37
C ILE A 88 8.40 1.53 -17.51
N MET A 89 7.42 2.22 -18.10
CA MET A 89 6.25 2.73 -17.39
C MET A 89 5.41 1.58 -16.81
N ALA A 90 5.15 0.53 -17.60
CA ALA A 90 4.41 -0.64 -17.13
C ALA A 90 5.09 -1.34 -15.95
N ARG A 91 6.42 -1.54 -15.99
CA ARG A 91 7.16 -2.17 -14.87
C ARG A 91 7.20 -1.30 -13.63
N ASN A 92 7.36 0.01 -13.80
CA ASN A 92 7.31 0.97 -12.69
C ASN A 92 5.93 0.91 -12.01
N PHE A 93 4.86 0.90 -12.79
CA PHE A 93 3.50 0.77 -12.27
C PHE A 93 3.25 -0.59 -11.62
N ALA A 94 3.67 -1.69 -12.24
CA ALA A 94 3.57 -3.04 -11.67
C ALA A 94 4.27 -3.16 -10.31
N ARG A 95 5.44 -2.52 -10.12
CA ARG A 95 6.09 -2.47 -8.81
C ARG A 95 5.32 -1.64 -7.78
N ALA A 96 4.66 -0.56 -8.19
CA ALA A 96 3.79 0.20 -7.29
C ALA A 96 2.60 -0.67 -6.83
N ILE A 97 1.94 -1.38 -7.76
CA ILE A 97 0.89 -2.36 -7.43
C ILE A 97 1.42 -3.43 -6.48
N ALA A 98 2.56 -4.05 -6.80
CA ALA A 98 3.15 -5.09 -5.97
C ALA A 98 3.47 -4.58 -4.56
N SER A 99 3.98 -3.34 -4.42
CA SER A 99 4.27 -2.76 -3.10
C SER A 99 3.02 -2.51 -2.26
N GLY A 100 1.93 -2.02 -2.87
CA GLY A 100 0.65 -1.84 -2.17
C GLY A 100 0.00 -3.18 -1.83
N GLY A 101 0.02 -4.14 -2.76
CA GLY A 101 -0.44 -5.51 -2.54
C GLY A 101 0.29 -6.16 -1.37
N ALA A 102 1.63 -6.09 -1.36
CA ALA A 102 2.44 -6.64 -0.27
C ALA A 102 2.09 -6.03 1.10
N ALA A 103 1.82 -4.73 1.18
CA ALA A 103 1.42 -4.09 2.44
C ALA A 103 0.08 -4.64 2.98
N HIS A 104 -0.92 -4.86 2.10
CA HIS A 104 -2.17 -5.48 2.51
C HIS A 104 -2.02 -6.97 2.84
N THR A 105 -1.17 -7.68 2.10
CA THR A 105 -0.83 -9.08 2.40
C THR A 105 -0.19 -9.21 3.78
N ASP A 106 0.79 -8.37 4.12
CA ASP A 106 1.47 -8.40 5.41
C ASP A 106 0.53 -8.06 6.58
N HIS A 107 -0.35 -7.07 6.39
CA HIS A 107 -1.40 -6.79 7.35
C HIS A 107 -2.35 -7.99 7.55
N GLY A 108 -2.78 -8.63 6.46
CA GLY A 108 -3.63 -9.82 6.48
C GLY A 108 -2.97 -11.02 7.18
N MET A 109 -1.67 -11.26 6.93
CA MET A 109 -0.89 -12.31 7.58
C MET A 109 -0.83 -12.07 9.10
N GLY A 110 -0.52 -10.86 9.54
CA GLY A 110 -0.47 -10.53 10.97
C GLY A 110 -1.82 -10.74 11.67
N MET A 111 -2.93 -10.42 11.00
CA MET A 111 -4.28 -10.68 11.54
C MET A 111 -4.60 -12.17 11.60
N LEU A 112 -4.19 -12.95 10.59
CA LEU A 112 -4.40 -14.39 10.57
C LEU A 112 -3.58 -15.11 11.65
N ASP A 113 -2.33 -14.68 11.86
CA ASP A 113 -1.47 -15.20 12.92
C ASP A 113 -2.08 -14.97 14.30
N LEU A 114 -2.57 -13.76 14.57
CA LEU A 114 -3.29 -13.47 15.82
C LEU A 114 -4.51 -14.39 15.97
N PHE A 115 -5.33 -14.51 14.92
CA PHE A 115 -6.53 -15.35 14.95
C PHE A 115 -6.20 -16.82 15.25
N ARG A 116 -5.20 -17.37 14.55
CA ARG A 116 -4.70 -18.74 14.78
C ARG A 116 -4.23 -18.97 16.21
N GLU A 117 -3.47 -18.05 16.77
CA GLU A 117 -2.92 -18.20 18.12
C GLU A 117 -3.98 -18.01 19.22
N VAL A 118 -5.05 -17.23 18.95
CA VAL A 118 -6.25 -17.16 19.79
C VAL A 118 -7.03 -18.47 19.76
N VAL A 119 -7.28 -19.03 18.57
CA VAL A 119 -7.98 -20.33 18.40
C VAL A 119 -7.21 -21.46 19.11
N ASN A 120 -5.88 -21.42 19.05
CA ASN A 120 -5.00 -22.38 19.72
C ASN A 120 -4.81 -22.10 21.23
N GLY A 121 -5.43 -21.06 21.79
CA GLY A 121 -5.41 -20.75 23.22
C GLY A 121 -4.05 -20.26 23.75
N LYS A 122 -3.13 -19.89 22.86
CA LYS A 122 -1.81 -19.36 23.21
C LYS A 122 -1.88 -17.86 23.53
N ILE A 123 -2.72 -17.12 22.80
CA ILE A 123 -3.08 -15.74 23.11
C ILE A 123 -4.43 -15.74 23.84
N LYS A 124 -4.48 -15.14 25.04
CA LYS A 124 -5.66 -15.16 25.92
C LYS A 124 -6.32 -13.79 26.12
N ASP A 125 -5.66 -12.72 25.68
CA ASP A 125 -6.16 -11.35 25.80
C ASP A 125 -7.24 -11.01 24.74
N TYR A 126 -7.43 -11.90 23.76
CA TYR A 126 -8.39 -11.76 22.68
C TYR A 126 -9.32 -12.98 22.63
N GLU A 127 -10.52 -12.75 22.10
CA GLU A 127 -11.55 -13.77 21.93
C GLU A 127 -12.31 -13.56 20.62
N ILE A 128 -12.98 -14.61 20.14
CA ILE A 128 -13.88 -14.52 18.99
C ILE A 128 -15.20 -13.91 19.48
N LYS A 129 -15.39 -12.61 19.23
CA LYS A 129 -16.58 -11.88 19.66
C LYS A 129 -17.79 -12.06 18.76
N ASP A 130 -17.56 -12.28 17.47
CA ASP A 130 -18.62 -12.34 16.45
C ASP A 130 -18.64 -13.72 15.79
N VAL A 131 -19.39 -14.63 16.42
CA VAL A 131 -19.54 -16.02 15.97
C VAL A 131 -20.36 -16.09 14.68
N LEU A 132 -21.39 -15.24 14.52
CA LEU A 132 -22.20 -15.19 13.30
C LEU A 132 -21.35 -14.83 12.08
N LYS A 133 -20.42 -13.88 12.23
CA LYS A 133 -19.49 -13.52 11.16
C LYS A 133 -18.47 -14.63 10.88
N LEU A 134 -17.98 -15.31 11.91
CA LEU A 134 -17.09 -16.47 11.73
C LEU A 134 -17.77 -17.53 10.84
N GLU A 135 -18.98 -17.92 11.21
CA GLU A 135 -19.78 -18.91 10.47
C GLU A 135 -20.06 -18.46 9.03
N ALA A 136 -20.49 -17.20 8.84
CA ALA A 136 -20.78 -16.66 7.52
C ALA A 136 -19.54 -16.62 6.61
N VAL A 137 -18.38 -16.26 7.14
CA VAL A 137 -17.12 -16.24 6.38
C VAL A 137 -16.66 -17.64 6.03
N ALA A 138 -16.72 -18.58 6.99
CA ALA A 138 -16.38 -19.98 6.76
C ALA A 138 -17.27 -20.60 5.67
N ALA A 139 -18.59 -20.45 5.78
CA ALA A 139 -19.55 -20.93 4.79
C ALA A 139 -19.28 -20.32 3.39
N SER A 140 -18.89 -19.04 3.32
CA SER A 140 -18.63 -18.35 2.05
C SER A 140 -17.44 -18.90 1.25
N ILE A 141 -16.57 -19.71 1.87
CA ILE A 141 -15.46 -20.40 1.21
C ILE A 141 -15.64 -21.92 1.18
N GLY A 142 -16.83 -22.41 1.54
CA GLY A 142 -17.22 -23.81 1.47
C GLY A 142 -16.85 -24.66 2.68
N ILE A 143 -16.66 -24.03 3.86
CA ILE A 143 -16.49 -24.76 5.13
C ILE A 143 -17.87 -24.95 5.76
N GLU A 144 -18.22 -26.20 6.06
CA GLU A 144 -19.49 -26.52 6.76
C GLU A 144 -19.44 -26.00 8.20
N THR A 145 -20.56 -25.45 8.70
CA THR A 145 -20.65 -24.83 10.03
C THR A 145 -21.73 -25.45 10.92
N GLU A 146 -22.74 -26.10 10.35
CA GLU A 146 -23.88 -26.62 11.11
C GLU A 146 -23.47 -27.72 12.10
N GLY A 147 -23.89 -27.58 13.36
CA GLY A 147 -23.61 -28.56 14.43
C GLY A 147 -22.16 -28.58 14.91
N ARG A 148 -21.31 -27.66 14.44
CA ARG A 148 -19.89 -27.58 14.82
C ARG A 148 -19.64 -26.55 15.92
N SER A 149 -18.58 -26.76 16.69
CA SER A 149 -18.15 -25.77 17.69
C SER A 149 -17.42 -24.59 17.02
N VAL A 150 -17.44 -23.44 17.70
CA VAL A 150 -16.70 -22.23 17.28
C VAL A 150 -15.23 -22.53 17.02
N LYS A 151 -14.60 -23.36 17.86
CA LYS A 151 -13.19 -23.71 17.73
C LYS A 151 -12.92 -24.51 16.46
N GLU A 152 -13.76 -25.50 16.16
CA GLU A 152 -13.60 -26.33 14.95
C GLU A 152 -13.74 -25.49 13.68
N ILE A 153 -14.78 -24.65 13.61
CA ILE A 153 -14.99 -23.75 12.46
C ILE A 153 -13.82 -22.78 12.30
N ALA A 154 -13.34 -22.21 13.41
CA ALA A 154 -12.23 -21.27 13.41
C ALA A 154 -10.91 -21.92 13.00
N THR A 155 -10.68 -23.17 13.41
CA THR A 155 -9.51 -23.96 13.01
C THR A 155 -9.49 -24.17 11.51
N ASP A 156 -10.55 -24.74 10.93
CA ASP A 156 -10.63 -24.97 9.48
C ASP A 156 -10.51 -23.66 8.70
N LEU A 157 -11.11 -22.58 9.22
CA LEU A 157 -11.06 -21.28 8.57
C LEU A 157 -9.62 -20.75 8.52
N TYR A 158 -8.87 -20.75 9.62
CA TYR A 158 -7.52 -20.21 9.55
C TYR A 158 -6.61 -21.08 8.68
N GLU A 159 -6.74 -22.41 8.73
CA GLU A 159 -5.94 -23.33 7.91
C GLU A 159 -6.21 -23.12 6.41
N ALA A 160 -7.49 -22.96 6.04
CA ALA A 160 -7.87 -22.63 4.67
C ALA A 160 -7.26 -21.28 4.25
N LEU A 161 -7.32 -20.26 5.10
CA LEU A 161 -6.82 -18.91 4.79
C LEU A 161 -5.29 -18.84 4.71
N GLU A 162 -4.55 -19.67 5.45
CA GLU A 162 -3.07 -19.74 5.39
C GLU A 162 -2.58 -20.07 3.98
N SER A 163 -3.34 -20.87 3.23
CA SER A 163 -3.02 -21.21 1.83
C SER A 163 -2.88 -19.98 0.92
N THR A 164 -3.53 -18.86 1.26
CA THR A 164 -3.41 -17.58 0.54
C THR A 164 -1.96 -17.11 0.41
N TYR A 165 -1.10 -17.49 1.36
CA TYR A 165 0.27 -17.00 1.46
C TYR A 165 1.32 -18.04 1.03
N THR A 166 0.94 -19.30 0.94
CA THR A 166 1.87 -20.42 0.74
C THR A 166 1.57 -21.27 -0.50
N ALA A 167 0.36 -21.22 -1.02
CA ALA A 167 -0.05 -22.03 -2.16
C ALA A 167 0.70 -21.62 -3.44
N VAL A 168 1.21 -22.62 -4.16
CA VAL A 168 1.84 -22.48 -5.48
C VAL A 168 0.93 -22.91 -6.62
N GLU A 169 -0.16 -23.60 -6.30
CA GLU A 169 -1.20 -24.09 -7.21
C GLU A 169 -2.59 -23.79 -6.62
N GLY A 170 -3.61 -23.77 -7.49
CA GLY A 170 -4.99 -23.49 -7.10
C GLY A 170 -5.34 -22.00 -7.06
N GLU A 171 -6.37 -21.66 -6.29
CA GLU A 171 -6.92 -20.31 -6.18
C GLU A 171 -6.90 -19.84 -4.73
N ILE A 172 -6.86 -18.52 -4.53
CA ILE A 172 -7.02 -17.92 -3.20
C ILE A 172 -8.42 -18.30 -2.67
N PRO A 173 -8.57 -18.74 -1.40
CA PRO A 173 -9.87 -19.22 -0.87
C PRO A 173 -11.05 -18.28 -1.11
N PHE A 174 -10.81 -16.96 -1.00
CA PHE A 174 -11.84 -15.95 -1.21
C PHE A 174 -12.23 -15.71 -2.68
N ALA A 175 -11.54 -16.30 -3.65
CA ALA A 175 -11.98 -16.31 -5.04
C ALA A 175 -13.38 -16.93 -5.17
N LYS A 176 -13.75 -17.90 -4.32
CA LYS A 176 -15.10 -18.49 -4.30
C LYS A 176 -16.23 -17.49 -4.03
N ARG A 177 -15.92 -16.30 -3.50
CA ARG A 177 -16.91 -15.24 -3.21
C ARG A 177 -17.19 -14.36 -4.43
N VAL A 178 -16.39 -14.48 -5.49
CA VAL A 178 -16.60 -13.66 -6.69
C VAL A 178 -17.86 -14.14 -7.41
N PRO A 179 -18.66 -13.23 -8.02
CA PRO A 179 -19.81 -13.63 -8.81
C PRO A 179 -19.39 -14.52 -9.99
N PRO A 180 -20.18 -15.54 -10.40
CA PRO A 180 -19.81 -16.49 -11.45
C PRO A 180 -19.50 -15.91 -12.84
N LYS A 181 -19.82 -14.63 -13.08
CA LYS A 181 -19.56 -13.92 -14.34
C LYS A 181 -18.21 -13.19 -14.37
N THR A 182 -17.50 -13.17 -13.24
CA THR A 182 -16.18 -12.53 -13.10
C THR A 182 -15.10 -13.55 -13.39
#